data_AF-A0A9N6Z014-F1
#
_entry.id   AF-A0A9N6Z014-F1
#
_cell.length_a   1.000
_cell.length_b   1.000
_cell.length_c   1.000
_cell.angle_alpha   90.00
_cell.angle_beta   90.00
_cell.angle_gamma   90.00
#
_symmetry.space_group_name_H-M   'P 1'
#
loop_
_entity.id
_entity.type
_entity.pdbx_description
1 polymer ?
#
loop_
_entity_poly.entity_id
_entity_poly.type
_entity_poly.pdbx_seq_one_letter_code
_entity_poly.pdbx_strand_id
1 'polypeptide(L)'
;MSGILLGLLVLGVVLLAFENVPGTSFRSANVELFAVFILPLAISLVAYVGLGRSVVWWEIALLTVWGAFGVAVTIFVGFLATMGTPGGYPGAAAKFVRDVAMFLALTVGLGVPYGLAGRLRREHPRWAVASALGAPVGSLVLFNVVAVAM
;
A
#
# COMPACT_ATOMS: atom_id res chain seq x y z
N MET A 1 -8.12 15.61 -8.65
CA MET A 1 -7.73 14.57 -7.69
C MET A 1 -7.77 13.16 -8.27
N SER A 2 -8.89 12.71 -8.85
CA SER A 2 -9.00 11.34 -9.41
C SER A 2 -7.95 11.00 -10.46
N GLY A 3 -7.57 11.93 -11.33
CA GLY A 3 -6.52 11.71 -12.33
C GLY A 3 -5.13 11.43 -11.73
N ILE A 4 -4.80 12.03 -10.59
CA ILE A 4 -3.51 11.80 -9.90
C ILE A 4 -3.49 10.42 -9.25
N LEU A 5 -4.57 10.04 -8.57
CA LEU A 5 -4.69 8.73 -7.94
C LEU A 5 -4.67 7.60 -8.99
N LEU A 6 -5.39 7.77 -10.09
CA LEU A 6 -5.35 6.83 -11.21
C LEU A 6 -3.95 6.77 -11.84
N GLY A 7 -3.30 7.92 -12.05
CA GLY A 7 -1.94 7.98 -12.56
C GLY A 7 -0.94 7.25 -11.67
N LEU A 8 -1.03 7.41 -10.34
CA LEU A 8 -0.17 6.72 -9.37
C LEU A 8 -0.45 5.22 -9.31
N LEU A 9 -1.72 4.81 -9.39
CA LEU A 9 -2.10 3.40 -9.47
C LEU A 9 -1.54 2.74 -10.73
N VAL A 10 -1.73 3.37 -11.89
CA VAL A 10 -1.20 2.89 -13.17
C VAL A 10 0.32 2.86 -13.12
N LEU A 11 0.97 3.88 -12.57
CA LEU A 11 2.42 3.92 -12.39
C LEU A 11 2.91 2.72 -11.57
N GLY A 12 2.23 2.37 -10.47
CA GLY A 12 2.59 1.21 -9.65
C GLY A 12 2.52 -0.10 -10.43
N VAL A 13 1.41 -0.32 -11.15
CA VAL A 13 1.25 -1.52 -11.99
C VAL A 13 2.31 -1.57 -13.09
N VAL A 14 2.60 -0.43 -13.73
CA VAL A 14 3.60 -0.34 -14.79
C VAL A 14 4.99 -0.63 -14.25
N LEU A 15 5.39 -0.08 -13.10
CA LEU A 15 6.68 -0.36 -12.46
C LEU A 15 6.84 -1.86 -12.17
N LEU A 16 5.81 -2.50 -11.63
CA LEU A 16 5.81 -3.95 -11.36
C LEU A 16 5.82 -4.79 -12.64
N ALA A 17 5.17 -4.31 -13.71
CA ALA A 17 5.16 -4.98 -14.99
C ALA A 17 6.58 -4.99 -15.60
N PHE A 18 7.27 -3.85 -15.58
CA PHE A 18 8.63 -3.73 -16.11
C PHE A 18 9.66 -4.63 -15.42
N GLU A 19 9.52 -4.84 -14.11
CA GLU A 19 10.39 -5.75 -13.35
C GLU A 19 10.15 -7.23 -13.62
N ASN A 20 8.93 -7.60 -14.02
CA ASN A 20 8.55 -8.98 -14.23
C ASN A 20 8.56 -9.40 -15.71
N VAL A 21 8.98 -8.51 -16.64
CA VAL A 21 9.20 -8.88 -18.05
C VAL A 21 10.40 -9.82 -18.20
N PRO A 22 10.25 -10.98 -18.85
CA PRO A 22 11.38 -11.88 -19.14
C PRO A 22 12.42 -11.20 -20.05
N GLY A 23 13.70 -11.21 -19.65
CA GLY A 23 14.82 -10.74 -20.47
C GLY A 23 15.22 -9.27 -20.30
N THR A 24 14.62 -8.53 -19.36
CA THR A 24 15.03 -7.17 -19.04
C THR A 24 16.15 -7.15 -18.01
N SER A 25 17.18 -6.32 -18.24
CA SER A 25 18.28 -6.09 -17.29
C SER A 25 17.88 -5.19 -16.09
N PHE A 26 16.63 -4.75 -16.04
CA PHE A 26 16.07 -3.82 -15.05
C PHE A 26 15.31 -4.56 -13.94
N ARG A 27 15.96 -5.57 -13.33
CA ARG A 27 15.43 -6.23 -12.12
C ARG A 27 16.11 -5.61 -10.91
N SER A 28 15.36 -4.90 -10.08
CA SER A 28 15.90 -4.16 -8.95
C SER A 28 14.98 -4.32 -7.75
N ALA A 29 15.44 -5.09 -6.75
CA ALA A 29 14.70 -5.28 -5.51
C ALA A 29 14.22 -3.95 -4.88
N ASN A 30 14.95 -2.84 -5.10
CA ASN A 30 14.55 -1.53 -4.63
C ASN A 30 13.30 -0.97 -5.35
N VAL A 31 13.14 -1.25 -6.65
CA VAL A 31 11.95 -0.87 -7.44
C VAL A 31 10.75 -1.69 -6.99
N GLU A 32 10.92 -2.99 -6.76
CA GLU A 32 9.89 -3.88 -6.21
C GLU A 32 9.38 -3.36 -4.87
N LEU A 33 10.31 -3.12 -3.93
CA LEU A 33 10.00 -2.62 -2.60
C LEU A 33 9.35 -1.22 -2.66
N PHE A 34 9.83 -0.35 -3.54
CA PHE A 34 9.24 0.98 -3.71
C PHE A 34 7.81 0.89 -4.22
N ALA A 35 7.57 0.11 -5.28
CA ALA A 35 6.27 -0.03 -5.91
C ALA A 35 5.27 -0.71 -4.96
N VAL A 36 5.67 -1.75 -4.23
CA VAL A 36 4.78 -2.50 -3.32
C VAL A 36 4.51 -1.76 -2.01
N PHE A 37 5.46 -0.99 -1.47
CA PHE A 37 5.31 -0.45 -0.10
C PHE A 37 5.25 1.08 -0.03
N ILE A 38 6.11 1.78 -0.75
CA ILE A 38 6.20 3.25 -0.67
C ILE A 38 5.08 3.89 -1.48
N LEU A 39 4.80 3.38 -2.67
CA LEU A 39 3.81 3.95 -3.56
C LEU A 39 2.37 3.86 -3.00
N PRO A 40 1.92 2.75 -2.38
CA PRO A 40 0.62 2.69 -1.71
C PRO A 40 0.48 3.71 -0.58
N LEU A 41 1.54 3.92 0.20
CA LEU A 41 1.54 4.94 1.24
C LEU A 41 1.37 6.34 0.63
N ALA A 42 2.10 6.66 -0.43
CA ALA A 42 1.94 7.93 -1.14
C ALA A 42 0.52 8.10 -1.70
N ILE A 43 -0.07 7.07 -2.31
CA ILE A 43 -1.46 7.07 -2.80
C ILE A 43 -2.43 7.36 -1.65
N SER A 44 -2.24 6.70 -0.50
CA SER A 44 -3.10 6.90 0.67
C SER A 44 -3.05 8.32 1.23
N LEU A 45 -1.88 8.95 1.23
CA LEU A 45 -1.70 10.34 1.66
C LEU A 45 -2.34 11.32 0.67
N VAL A 46 -2.20 11.07 -0.64
CA VAL A 46 -2.89 11.86 -1.68
C VAL A 46 -4.40 11.72 -1.54
N ALA A 47 -4.91 10.53 -1.22
CA ALA A 47 -6.32 10.29 -0.97
C ALA A 47 -6.81 11.06 0.27
N TYR A 48 -6.05 11.04 1.37
CA TYR A 48 -6.33 11.82 2.59
C TYR A 48 -6.43 13.31 2.28
N VAL A 49 -5.41 13.87 1.62
CA VAL A 49 -5.36 15.30 1.29
C VAL A 49 -6.46 15.68 0.30
N GLY A 50 -6.80 14.79 -0.63
CA GLY A 50 -7.79 15.09 -1.66
C GLY A 50 -9.23 15.05 -1.23
N LEU A 51 -9.52 14.19 -0.26
CA LEU A 51 -10.82 14.12 0.37
C LEU A 51 -10.93 15.12 1.53
N GLY A 52 -9.79 15.59 2.04
CA GLY A 52 -9.68 16.70 2.98
C GLY A 52 -9.80 18.06 2.28
N ARG A 53 -10.70 18.93 2.75
CA ARG A 53 -10.85 20.30 2.22
C ARG A 53 -9.74 21.28 2.65
N SER A 54 -8.66 20.80 3.26
CA SER A 54 -7.53 21.63 3.74
C SER A 54 -6.29 20.78 4.01
N VAL A 55 -5.14 21.27 3.58
CA VAL A 55 -3.82 20.67 3.84
C VAL A 55 -3.34 21.11 5.23
N VAL A 56 -3.05 20.15 6.11
CA VAL A 56 -2.40 20.43 7.40
C VAL A 56 -1.17 19.56 7.52
N TRP A 57 -0.01 20.20 7.44
CA TRP A 57 1.28 19.53 7.27
C TRP A 57 1.65 18.58 8.42
N TRP A 58 1.33 18.95 9.67
CA TRP A 58 1.62 18.10 10.81
C TRP A 58 0.79 16.80 10.79
N GLU A 59 -0.46 16.86 10.34
CA GLU A 59 -1.32 15.67 10.21
C GLU A 59 -0.76 14.72 9.15
N ILE A 60 -0.31 15.28 8.02
CA ILE A 60 0.31 14.49 6.93
C ILE A 60 1.59 13.82 7.43
N ALA A 61 2.44 14.55 8.16
CA ALA A 61 3.64 13.98 8.75
C ALA A 61 3.30 12.83 9.72
N LEU A 62 2.31 13.02 10.59
CA LEU A 62 1.87 11.99 11.54
C LEU A 62 1.33 10.75 10.82
N LEU A 63 0.48 10.93 9.80
CA LEU A 63 -0.07 9.85 8.98
C LEU A 63 1.00 9.14 8.16
N THR A 64 2.05 9.85 7.74
CA THR A 64 3.18 9.26 7.03
C THR A 64 3.96 8.34 7.98
N VAL A 65 4.31 8.82 9.17
CA VAL A 65 5.02 8.03 10.19
C VAL A 65 4.18 6.82 10.61
N TRP A 66 2.89 7.04 10.88
CA TRP A 66 1.96 5.98 11.28
C TRP A 66 1.78 4.93 10.17
N GLY A 67 1.63 5.37 8.93
CA GLY A 67 1.49 4.49 7.78
C GLY A 67 2.76 3.69 7.52
N ALA A 68 3.94 4.33 7.60
CA ALA A 68 5.23 3.66 7.46
C ALA A 68 5.44 2.62 8.56
N PHE A 69 5.09 2.93 9.81
CA PHE A 69 5.12 1.97 10.90
C PHE A 69 4.16 0.79 10.64
N GLY A 70 2.94 1.07 10.20
CA GLY A 70 1.97 0.04 9.83
C GLY A 70 2.46 -0.87 8.71
N VAL A 71 3.06 -0.31 7.66
CA VAL A 71 3.68 -1.08 6.57
C VAL A 71 4.81 -1.96 7.10
N ALA A 72 5.70 -1.43 7.94
CA ALA A 72 6.80 -2.21 8.51
C ALA A 72 6.30 -3.40 9.35
N VAL A 73 5.27 -3.18 10.18
CA VAL A 73 4.62 -4.26 10.95
C VAL A 73 3.98 -5.28 10.03
N THR A 74 3.26 -4.84 8.99
CA THR A 74 2.63 -5.73 8.01
C THR A 74 3.63 -6.61 7.28
N ILE A 75 4.77 -6.06 6.86
CA ILE A 75 5.88 -6.80 6.24
C ILE A 75 6.43 -7.82 7.23
N PHE A 76 6.72 -7.41 8.45
CA PHE A 76 7.28 -8.27 9.48
C PHE A 76 6.37 -9.46 9.80
N VAL A 77 5.06 -9.21 9.98
CA VAL A 77 4.07 -10.26 10.22
C VAL A 77 3.92 -11.17 9.00
N GLY A 78 3.93 -10.62 7.78
CA GLY A 78 3.88 -11.41 6.55
C GLY A 78 5.08 -12.31 6.36
N PHE A 79 6.27 -11.82 6.73
CA PHE A 79 7.47 -12.65 6.77
C PHE A 79 7.34 -13.80 7.77
N LEU A 80 6.88 -13.54 9.00
CA LEU A 80 6.66 -14.60 9.99
C LEU A 80 5.62 -15.64 9.53
N ALA A 81 4.53 -15.19 8.90
CA ALA A 81 3.47 -16.06 8.42
C ALA A 81 3.91 -16.99 7.27
N THR A 82 4.94 -16.61 6.52
CA THR A 82 5.44 -17.35 5.33
C THR A 82 6.79 -18.04 5.56
N MET A 83 7.39 -17.90 6.75
CA MET A 83 8.73 -18.42 7.08
C MET A 83 8.83 -19.96 7.02
N GLY A 84 7.71 -20.66 7.17
CA GLY A 84 7.65 -22.13 7.18
C GLY A 84 7.18 -22.77 5.87
N THR A 85 6.80 -22.00 4.85
CA THR A 85 6.28 -22.54 3.58
C THR A 85 7.40 -22.80 2.58
N PRO A 86 7.71 -24.06 2.20
CA PRO A 86 8.68 -24.35 1.17
C PRO A 86 8.12 -23.94 -0.20
N GLY A 87 8.56 -22.78 -0.70
CA GLY A 87 8.12 -22.23 -1.99
C GLY A 87 9.19 -22.39 -3.08
N GLY A 88 8.89 -23.16 -4.13
CA GLY A 88 9.64 -23.11 -5.39
C GLY A 88 9.34 -21.82 -6.17
N TYR A 89 10.23 -21.39 -7.06
CA TYR A 89 10.02 -20.19 -7.86
C TYR A 89 8.80 -20.36 -8.78
N PRO A 90 7.73 -19.55 -8.63
CA PRO A 90 6.44 -19.78 -9.30
C PRO A 90 6.42 -19.30 -10.78
N GLY A 91 7.55 -18.82 -11.30
CA GLY A 91 7.63 -18.23 -12.64
C GLY A 91 7.34 -16.73 -12.65
N ALA A 92 7.76 -16.04 -13.71
CA ALA A 92 7.68 -14.57 -13.80
C ALA A 92 6.24 -14.04 -13.82
N ALA A 93 5.33 -14.73 -14.51
CA ALA A 93 3.92 -14.33 -14.60
C ALA A 93 3.20 -14.46 -13.24
N ALA A 94 3.44 -15.53 -12.49
CA ALA A 94 2.84 -15.71 -11.17
C ALA A 94 3.42 -14.71 -10.17
N LYS A 95 4.72 -14.41 -10.24
CA LYS A 95 5.35 -13.36 -9.44
C LYS A 95 4.71 -11.98 -9.71
N PHE A 96 4.54 -11.62 -10.98
CA PHE A 96 3.86 -10.37 -11.35
C PHE A 96 2.45 -10.25 -10.75
N VAL A 97 1.63 -11.30 -10.90
CA VAL A 97 0.26 -11.30 -10.37
C VAL A 97 0.27 -11.13 -8.86
N ARG A 98 1.18 -11.81 -8.17
CA ARG A 98 1.37 -11.71 -6.71
C ARG A 98 1.77 -10.30 -6.30
N ASP A 99 2.75 -9.70 -6.96
CA ASP A 99 3.23 -8.35 -6.65
C ASP A 99 2.13 -7.30 -6.87
N VAL A 100 1.38 -7.41 -7.96
CA VAL A 100 0.22 -6.54 -8.25
C VAL A 100 -0.88 -6.73 -7.21
N ALA A 101 -1.17 -7.96 -6.80
CA ALA A 101 -2.17 -8.24 -5.78
C ALA A 101 -1.75 -7.64 -4.42
N MET A 102 -0.48 -7.79 -4.03
CA MET A 102 0.08 -7.20 -2.82
C MET A 102 0.02 -5.66 -2.85
N PHE A 103 0.39 -5.06 -3.98
CA PHE A 103 0.31 -3.62 -4.21
C PHE A 103 -1.13 -3.10 -4.04
N LEU A 104 -2.11 -3.77 -4.67
CA LEU A 104 -3.51 -3.39 -4.56
C LEU A 104 -4.04 -3.59 -3.14
N ALA A 105 -3.68 -4.69 -2.47
CA ALA A 105 -4.07 -4.96 -1.09
C ALA A 105 -3.57 -3.88 -0.12
N LEU A 106 -2.30 -3.47 -0.24
CA LEU A 106 -1.74 -2.37 0.54
C LEU A 106 -2.39 -1.03 0.20
N THR A 107 -2.63 -0.77 -1.09
CA THR A 107 -3.23 0.49 -1.53
C THR A 107 -4.66 0.64 -1.03
N VAL A 108 -5.45 -0.45 -1.04
CA VAL A 108 -6.81 -0.45 -0.49
C VAL A 108 -6.77 -0.39 1.04
N GLY A 109 -5.91 -1.22 1.67
CA GLY A 109 -5.79 -1.33 3.12
C GLY A 109 -5.36 -0.04 3.82
N LEU A 110 -4.53 0.78 3.18
CA LEU A 110 -4.17 2.11 3.67
C LEU A 110 -5.07 3.21 3.08
N GLY A 111 -5.32 3.16 1.78
CA GLY A 111 -5.97 4.24 1.04
C GLY A 111 -7.42 4.47 1.40
N VAL A 112 -8.20 3.40 1.63
CA VAL A 112 -9.60 3.53 2.08
C VAL A 112 -9.68 4.21 3.45
N PRO A 113 -9.01 3.70 4.51
CA PRO A 113 -9.09 4.33 5.83
C PRO A 113 -8.49 5.74 5.88
N TYR A 114 -7.42 6.03 5.14
CA TYR A 114 -6.87 7.39 5.05
C TYR A 114 -7.79 8.32 4.25
N GLY A 115 -8.38 7.86 3.14
CA GLY A 115 -9.37 8.63 2.40
C GLY A 115 -10.61 8.96 3.23
N LEU A 116 -11.12 7.98 3.99
CA LEU A 116 -12.22 8.17 4.94
C LEU A 116 -11.85 9.14 6.06
N ALA A 117 -10.63 9.04 6.61
CA ALA A 117 -10.15 9.99 7.61
C ALA A 117 -10.14 11.42 7.06
N GLY A 118 -9.68 11.63 5.82
CA GLY A 118 -9.69 12.93 5.15
C GLY A 118 -11.11 13.50 4.98
N ARG A 119 -12.05 12.64 4.57
CA ARG A 119 -13.46 13.01 4.40
C ARG A 119 -14.15 13.36 5.73
N LEU A 120 -13.96 12.52 6.75
CA LEU A 120 -14.67 12.62 8.04
C LEU A 120 -14.12 13.69 8.96
N ARG A 121 -12.91 14.20 8.70
CA ARG A 121 -12.17 15.11 9.58
C ARG A 121 -12.96 16.32 10.08
N ARG A 122 -13.81 16.93 9.25
CA ARG A 122 -14.58 18.14 9.63
C ARG A 122 -15.90 17.83 10.32
N GLU A 123 -16.61 16.81 9.85
CA GLU A 123 -17.95 16.48 10.33
C GLU A 123 -17.89 15.59 11.59
N HIS A 124 -16.90 14.70 11.64
CA HIS A 124 -16.82 13.62 12.63
C HIS A 124 -15.34 13.32 13.01
N PRO A 125 -14.68 14.21 13.78
CA PRO A 125 -13.24 14.11 14.05
C PRO A 125 -12.84 12.81 14.77
N ARG A 126 -13.70 12.29 15.67
CA ARG A 126 -13.44 11.02 16.37
C ARG A 126 -13.39 9.84 15.41
N TRP A 127 -14.31 9.80 14.43
CA TRP A 127 -14.36 8.75 13.42
C TRP A 127 -13.21 8.87 12.41
N ALA A 128 -12.77 10.09 12.10
CA ALA A 128 -11.58 10.30 11.28
C ALA A 128 -10.32 9.72 11.94
N VAL A 129 -10.14 9.95 13.24
CA VAL A 129 -9.03 9.37 14.02
C VAL A 129 -9.14 7.85 14.07
N ALA A 130 -10.32 7.31 14.37
CA ALA A 130 -10.54 5.86 14.40
C ALA A 130 -10.21 5.20 13.05
N SER A 131 -10.61 5.84 11.94
CA SER A 131 -10.31 5.39 10.58
C SER A 131 -8.80 5.39 10.30
N ALA A 132 -8.09 6.48 10.64
CA ALA A 132 -6.64 6.56 10.47
C ALA A 132 -5.89 5.52 11.33
N LEU A 133 -6.33 5.32 12.58
CA LEU A 133 -5.78 4.30 13.48
C LEU A 133 -6.05 2.87 12.98
N GLY A 134 -7.15 2.65 12.26
CA GLY A 134 -7.49 1.36 11.66
C GLY A 134 -6.71 1.04 10.39
N ALA A 135 -6.00 2.00 9.77
CA ALA A 135 -5.30 1.80 8.51
C ALA A 135 -4.22 0.70 8.56
N PRO A 136 -3.36 0.62 9.60
CA PRO A 136 -2.43 -0.49 9.75
C PRO A 136 -3.11 -1.85 9.88
N VAL A 137 -4.29 -1.90 10.51
CA VAL A 137 -5.03 -3.16 10.66
C VAL A 137 -5.56 -3.62 9.30
N GLY A 138 -6.14 -2.70 8.52
CA GLY A 138 -6.62 -3.00 7.17
C GLY A 138 -5.50 -3.44 6.23
N SER A 139 -4.35 -2.77 6.27
CA SER A 139 -3.18 -3.16 5.48
C SER A 139 -2.60 -4.49 5.91
N LEU A 140 -2.50 -4.75 7.22
CA LEU A 140 -2.03 -6.02 7.78
C LEU A 140 -2.90 -7.17 7.31
N VAL A 141 -4.22 -7.07 7.48
CA VAL A 141 -5.14 -8.15 7.11
C VAL A 141 -5.09 -8.41 5.61
N LEU A 142 -5.30 -7.39 4.78
CA LEU A 142 -5.39 -7.58 3.33
C LEU A 142 -4.07 -8.07 2.73
N PHE A 143 -2.94 -7.49 3.14
CA PHE A 143 -1.64 -7.90 2.64
C PHE A 143 -1.30 -9.33 3.03
N ASN A 144 -1.51 -9.71 4.31
CA ASN A 144 -1.20 -11.06 4.78
C ASN A 144 -2.11 -12.11 4.15
N VAL A 145 -3.40 -11.80 3.96
CA VAL A 145 -4.33 -12.70 3.25
C VAL A 145 -3.82 -12.96 1.83
N VAL A 146 -3.41 -11.93 1.10
CA VAL A 146 -2.86 -12.10 -0.26
C VAL A 146 -1.52 -12.84 -0.23
N ALA A 147 -0.64 -12.51 0.71
CA ALA A 147 0.68 -13.13 0.82
C ALA A 147 0.64 -14.62 1.17
N VAL A 148 -0.39 -15.06 1.91
CA VAL A 148 -0.60 -16.47 2.26
C VAL A 148 -1.38 -17.23 1.18
N ALA A 149 -2.29 -16.56 0.48
CA ALA A 149 -3.11 -17.19 -0.56
C ALA A 149 -2.38 -17.41 -1.89
N MET A 150 -1.26 -16.74 -2.12
CA MET A 150 -0.47 -16.76 -3.37
C MET A 150 1.02 -17.00 -3.13
#